data_AF-A0A4Q4SRL2-F1
#
_entry.id   AF-A0A4Q4SRL2-F1
#
_cell.length_a   1.000
_cell.length_b   1.000
_cell.length_c   1.000
_cell.angle_alpha   90.00
_cell.angle_beta   90.00
_cell.angle_gamma   90.00
#
_symmetry.space_group_name_H-M   'P 1'
#
loop_
_entity.id
_entity.type
_entity.pdbx_description
1 polymer ?
#
loop_
_entity_poly.entity_id
_entity_poly.type
_entity_poly.pdbx_seq_one_letter_code
_entity_poly.pdbx_strand_id
1 'polypeptide(L)'
;MLPIYVAIDKKVEETTDLRYGIRLRSWMQEAEKHWQTTHPRHVLFNSLNRLKHTARITNIVCIGLGTLQVPHPRRTSRAVQHFVASSIAQALERIYEAEGFPVDTHITIIAQDPAYNELDRLILSELPVPIKVVSDPEGFLAINESSLVFSCYPTVPVKQLIADLSSEAPGGKGPAALFLDRNLIGKYHDVINLVIYDREHKFRHANPQTSEYMRMLESYTQVFDGGRLFGEDFSLYMPAFGGMHHIPGYE
;
A
#
# COMPACT_ATOMS: atom_id res chain seq x y z
N MET A 1 36.65 -11.68 -2.31
CA MET A 1 35.77 -12.36 -1.34
C MET A 1 34.41 -11.69 -1.47
N LEU A 2 33.40 -12.39 -2.00
CA LEU A 2 32.06 -11.82 -2.18
C LEU A 2 31.34 -11.83 -0.83
N PRO A 3 30.54 -10.80 -0.48
CA PRO A 3 29.77 -10.80 0.76
C PRO A 3 28.71 -11.91 0.73
N ILE A 4 28.69 -12.72 1.79
CA ILE A 4 27.66 -13.72 2.05
C ILE A 4 26.55 -13.06 2.86
N TYR A 5 25.32 -13.08 2.34
CA TYR A 5 24.13 -12.70 3.08
C TYR A 5 23.53 -13.94 3.74
N VAL A 6 23.29 -13.85 5.06
CA VAL A 6 22.55 -14.85 5.83
C VAL A 6 21.27 -14.19 6.31
N ALA A 7 20.14 -14.61 5.73
CA ALA A 7 18.82 -14.25 6.25
C ALA A 7 18.57 -15.05 7.53
N ILE A 8 18.40 -14.35 8.66
CA ILE A 8 17.86 -14.95 9.87
C ILE A 8 16.34 -14.79 9.78
N ASP A 9 15.69 -15.82 9.26
CA ASP A 9 14.25 -15.95 9.37
C ASP A 9 13.94 -16.18 10.85
N LYS A 10 13.46 -15.14 11.54
CA LYS A 10 12.74 -15.37 12.79
C LYS A 10 11.47 -16.09 12.38
N LYS A 11 11.41 -17.41 12.63
CA LYS A 11 10.15 -18.15 12.70
C LYS A 11 9.20 -17.35 13.59
N VAL A 12 8.26 -16.66 12.97
CA VAL A 12 7.08 -16.13 13.66
C VAL A 12 6.32 -17.37 14.09
N GLU A 13 6.10 -17.55 15.40
CA GLU A 13 5.23 -18.61 15.89
C GLU A 13 3.89 -18.52 15.16
N GLU A 14 3.54 -19.58 14.42
CA GLU A 14 2.23 -19.73 13.79
C GLU A 14 1.17 -19.77 14.89
N THR A 15 0.53 -18.63 15.16
CA THR A 15 -0.64 -18.63 16.03
C THR A 15 -1.84 -19.12 15.22
N THR A 16 -2.01 -20.43 15.13
CA THR A 16 -3.25 -21.08 14.65
C THR A 16 -4.38 -21.00 15.69
N ASP A 17 -4.48 -19.91 16.45
CA ASP A 17 -5.58 -19.70 17.39
C ASP A 17 -6.84 -19.32 16.60
N LEU A 18 -7.75 -20.27 16.46
CA LEU A 18 -9.08 -20.07 15.86
C LEU A 18 -9.80 -18.85 16.43
N ARG A 19 -9.64 -18.56 17.73
CA ARG A 19 -10.25 -17.38 18.36
C ARG A 19 -9.68 -16.07 17.83
N TYR A 20 -8.40 -16.08 17.48
CA TYR A 20 -7.72 -14.94 16.89
C TYR A 20 -8.21 -14.66 15.46
N GLY A 21 -8.34 -15.71 14.64
CA GLY A 21 -8.91 -15.60 13.29
C GLY A 21 -10.35 -15.07 13.26
N ILE A 22 -11.20 -15.52 14.19
CA ILE A 22 -12.58 -15.01 14.31
C ILE A 22 -12.59 -13.51 14.65
N ARG A 23 -11.81 -13.09 15.65
CA ARG A 23 -11.70 -11.67 16.02
C ARG A 23 -11.18 -10.82 14.88
N LEU A 24 -10.18 -11.32 14.15
CA LEU A 24 -9.60 -10.61 13.02
C LEU A 24 -10.62 -10.39 11.91
N ARG A 25 -11.43 -11.39 11.57
CA ARG A 25 -12.54 -11.24 10.59
C ARG A 25 -13.58 -10.23 11.05
N SER A 26 -14.00 -10.28 12.31
CA SER A 26 -14.92 -9.28 12.87
C SER A 26 -14.32 -7.87 12.78
N TRP A 27 -13.01 -7.73 13.05
CA TRP A 27 -12.33 -6.45 12.91
C TRP A 27 -12.24 -5.98 11.46
N MET A 28 -11.97 -6.88 10.52
CA MET A 28 -11.98 -6.58 9.08
C MET A 28 -13.37 -6.10 8.63
N GLN A 29 -14.45 -6.74 9.06
CA GLN A 29 -15.81 -6.32 8.76
C GLN A 29 -16.12 -4.92 9.30
N GLU A 30 -15.67 -4.60 10.52
CA GLU A 30 -15.87 -3.27 11.09
C GLU A 30 -15.02 -2.21 10.37
N ALA A 31 -13.76 -2.55 10.04
CA ALA A 31 -12.89 -1.69 9.26
C ALA A 31 -13.46 -1.41 7.86
N GLU A 32 -14.10 -2.40 7.23
CA GLU A 32 -14.82 -2.23 5.97
C GLU A 32 -15.97 -1.24 6.12
N LYS A 33 -16.89 -1.48 7.06
CA LYS A 33 -18.03 -0.59 7.33
C LYS A 33 -17.57 0.84 7.60
N HIS A 34 -16.53 0.98 8.39
CA HIS A 34 -15.94 2.28 8.68
C HIS A 34 -15.37 2.92 7.42
N TRP A 35 -14.54 2.20 6.65
CA TRP A 35 -14.01 2.68 5.37
C TRP A 35 -15.12 3.20 4.45
N GLN A 36 -16.23 2.45 4.32
CA GLN A 36 -17.37 2.83 3.48
C GLN A 36 -17.98 4.20 3.83
N THR A 37 -17.88 4.64 5.08
CA THR A 37 -18.46 5.91 5.56
C THR A 37 -17.46 7.06 5.66
N THR A 38 -16.18 6.81 5.38
CA THR A 38 -15.14 7.83 5.55
C THR A 38 -15.14 8.89 4.44
N HIS A 39 -14.91 10.16 4.81
CA HIS A 39 -14.75 11.25 3.85
C HIS A 39 -13.59 11.02 2.86
N PRO A 40 -12.40 10.55 3.28
CA PRO A 40 -11.32 10.14 2.38
C PRO A 40 -11.75 9.21 1.24
N ARG A 41 -12.63 8.24 1.50
CA ARG A 41 -13.15 7.34 0.46
C ARG A 41 -13.90 8.10 -0.63
N HIS A 42 -14.75 9.06 -0.26
CA HIS A 42 -15.49 9.87 -1.23
C HIS A 42 -14.56 10.73 -2.09
N VAL A 43 -13.58 11.39 -1.46
CA VAL A 43 -12.57 12.20 -2.18
C VAL A 43 -11.72 11.34 -3.10
N LEU A 44 -11.31 10.15 -2.65
CA LEU A 44 -10.60 9.17 -3.46
C LEU A 44 -11.41 8.80 -4.71
N PHE A 45 -12.67 8.39 -4.56
CA PHE A 45 -13.48 7.99 -5.72
C PHE A 45 -13.74 9.10 -6.71
N ASN A 46 -14.01 10.32 -6.22
CA ASN A 46 -14.13 11.49 -7.10
C ASN A 46 -12.84 11.75 -7.89
N SER A 47 -11.69 11.39 -7.32
CA SER A 47 -10.38 11.58 -7.95
C SER A 47 -10.02 10.47 -8.92
N LEU A 48 -10.45 9.22 -8.68
CA LEU A 48 -10.16 8.08 -9.57
C LEU A 48 -10.73 8.26 -10.99
N ASN A 49 -11.83 9.00 -11.15
CA ASN A 49 -12.33 9.39 -12.48
C ASN A 49 -11.28 10.10 -13.34
N ARG A 50 -10.30 10.77 -12.74
CA ARG A 50 -9.24 11.45 -13.50
C ARG A 50 -8.21 10.47 -14.07
N LEU A 51 -8.12 9.24 -13.53
CA LEU A 51 -7.24 8.18 -14.03
C LEU A 51 -7.79 7.51 -15.31
N LYS A 52 -9.01 7.82 -15.75
CA LYS A 52 -9.55 7.24 -17.00
C LYS A 52 -8.77 7.66 -18.24
N HIS A 53 -7.98 8.73 -18.14
CA HIS A 53 -7.15 9.26 -19.22
C HIS A 53 -5.68 8.82 -19.11
N THR A 54 -5.32 8.03 -18.09
CA THR A 54 -3.99 7.41 -18.01
C THR A 54 -3.99 6.06 -18.73
N ALA A 55 -2.83 5.39 -18.77
CA ALA A 55 -2.80 3.97 -19.14
C ALA A 55 -3.77 3.18 -18.25
N ARG A 56 -4.45 2.19 -18.87
CA ARG A 56 -5.46 1.36 -18.19
C ARG A 56 -4.78 0.54 -17.12
N ILE A 57 -5.26 0.65 -15.87
CA ILE A 57 -4.77 -0.15 -14.76
C ILE A 57 -5.29 -1.58 -14.91
N THR A 58 -4.39 -2.56 -14.88
CA THR A 58 -4.72 -4.00 -14.92
C THR A 58 -4.28 -4.74 -13.66
N ASN A 59 -3.34 -4.16 -12.91
CA ASN A 59 -2.94 -4.69 -11.61
C ASN A 59 -2.64 -3.58 -10.60
N ILE A 60 -2.94 -3.86 -9.33
CA ILE A 60 -2.54 -3.04 -8.19
C ILE A 60 -1.46 -3.80 -7.43
N VAL A 61 -0.30 -3.17 -7.25
CA VAL A 61 0.84 -3.72 -6.52
C VAL A 61 0.98 -3.00 -5.19
N CYS A 62 0.65 -3.71 -4.11
CA CYS A 62 0.72 -3.19 -2.75
C CYS A 62 2.06 -3.54 -2.10
N ILE A 63 2.84 -2.54 -1.68
CA ILE A 63 4.13 -2.75 -1.01
C ILE A 63 4.10 -2.10 0.38
N GLY A 64 4.28 -2.88 1.44
CA GLY A 64 4.43 -2.33 2.79
C GLY A 64 3.14 -1.78 3.41
N LEU A 65 2.04 -2.54 3.36
CA LEU A 65 0.75 -2.16 4.00
C LEU A 65 0.61 -2.68 5.45
N GLY A 66 1.52 -3.54 5.88
CA GLY A 66 1.64 -4.10 7.22
C GLY A 66 0.68 -5.27 7.50
N THR A 67 1.11 -6.16 8.39
CA THR A 67 0.29 -7.28 8.90
C THR A 67 -1.02 -6.82 9.54
N LEU A 68 -2.08 -7.61 9.38
CA LEU A 68 -3.35 -7.43 10.06
C LEU A 68 -3.28 -7.80 11.55
N GLN A 69 -2.21 -8.47 12.00
CA GLN A 69 -2.19 -9.06 13.33
C GLN A 69 -1.83 -8.12 14.48
N VAL A 70 -1.28 -6.94 14.20
CA VAL A 70 -0.82 -6.04 15.26
C VAL A 70 -1.83 -4.92 15.44
N PRO A 71 -2.76 -4.99 16.42
CA PRO A 71 -3.53 -3.81 16.80
C PRO A 71 -2.55 -2.74 17.31
N HIS A 72 -2.46 -1.61 16.61
CA HIS A 72 -1.69 -0.47 17.09
C HIS A 72 -2.65 0.67 17.41
N PRO A 73 -2.81 1.06 18.70
CA PRO A 73 -3.82 2.04 19.13
C PRO A 73 -3.56 3.48 18.66
N ARG A 74 -2.55 3.71 17.82
CA ARG A 74 -2.12 5.05 17.34
C ARG A 74 -1.83 5.10 15.84
N ARG A 75 -2.06 4.01 15.11
CA ARG A 75 -1.85 3.98 13.66
C ARG A 75 -3.19 3.69 13.00
N THR A 76 -3.40 4.29 11.83
CA THR A 76 -4.51 3.97 10.93
C THR A 76 -4.68 2.45 10.86
N SER A 77 -5.93 1.99 10.89
CA SER A 77 -6.25 0.56 10.82
C SER A 77 -5.56 -0.02 9.58
N ARG A 78 -4.55 -0.88 9.76
CA ARG A 78 -3.84 -1.55 8.65
C ARG A 78 -4.83 -2.29 7.74
N ALA A 79 -5.91 -2.81 8.31
CA ALA A 79 -7.04 -3.35 7.57
C ALA A 79 -7.61 -2.36 6.54
N VAL A 80 -7.77 -1.08 6.89
CA VAL A 80 -8.31 -0.06 5.97
C VAL A 80 -7.39 0.15 4.77
N GLN A 81 -6.06 0.07 4.92
CA GLN A 81 -5.14 0.17 3.78
C GLN A 81 -5.43 -0.93 2.74
N HIS A 82 -5.73 -2.15 3.18
CA HIS A 82 -6.08 -3.25 2.28
C HIS A 82 -7.46 -3.05 1.63
N PHE A 83 -8.44 -2.54 2.37
CA PHE A 83 -9.75 -2.18 1.81
C PHE A 83 -9.67 -1.04 0.80
N VAL A 84 -8.75 -0.10 0.97
CA VAL A 84 -8.49 0.97 -0.01
C VAL A 84 -8.05 0.34 -1.34
N ALA A 85 -7.10 -0.61 -1.33
CA ALA A 85 -6.66 -1.28 -2.56
C ALA A 85 -7.82 -2.00 -3.27
N SER A 86 -8.58 -2.79 -2.52
CA SER A 86 -9.77 -3.48 -3.05
C SER A 86 -10.82 -2.51 -3.60
N SER A 87 -11.05 -1.40 -2.91
CA SER A 87 -11.97 -0.34 -3.31
C SER A 87 -11.53 0.39 -4.58
N ILE A 88 -10.23 0.66 -4.73
CA ILE A 88 -9.66 1.26 -5.94
C ILE A 88 -9.91 0.35 -7.13
N ALA A 89 -9.62 -0.96 -7.01
CA ALA A 89 -9.86 -1.93 -8.09
C ALA A 89 -11.32 -1.91 -8.54
N GLN A 90 -12.27 -2.08 -7.62
CA GLN A 90 -13.71 -2.07 -7.95
C GLN A 90 -14.17 -0.76 -8.61
N ALA A 91 -13.66 0.38 -8.17
CA ALA A 91 -14.06 1.65 -8.76
C ALA A 91 -13.46 1.87 -10.14
N LEU A 92 -12.18 1.51 -10.34
CA LEU A 92 -11.57 1.57 -11.66
C LEU A 92 -12.29 0.65 -12.64
N GLU A 93 -12.66 -0.57 -12.23
CA GLU A 93 -13.47 -1.48 -13.05
C GLU A 93 -14.81 -0.86 -13.45
N ARG A 94 -15.56 -0.27 -12.51
CA ARG A 94 -16.81 0.44 -12.82
C ARG A 94 -16.61 1.63 -13.76
N ILE A 95 -15.51 2.37 -13.59
CA ILE A 95 -15.16 3.49 -14.48
C ILE A 95 -14.87 2.97 -15.89
N TYR A 96 -14.09 1.90 -16.01
CA TYR A 96 -13.75 1.31 -17.30
C TYR A 96 -14.97 0.69 -18.00
N GLU A 97 -15.84 0.02 -17.26
CA GLU A 97 -17.11 -0.51 -17.77
C GLU A 97 -18.00 0.63 -18.32
N ALA A 98 -18.12 1.74 -17.57
CA ALA A 98 -18.90 2.91 -18.00
C ALA A 98 -18.33 3.60 -19.26
N GLU A 99 -17.02 3.52 -19.47
CA GLU A 99 -16.34 4.02 -20.67
C GLU A 99 -16.35 3.01 -21.84
N GLY A 100 -17.02 1.85 -21.67
CA GLY A 100 -17.21 0.85 -22.72
C GLY A 100 -16.04 -0.14 -22.89
N PHE A 101 -15.13 -0.22 -21.92
CA PHE A 101 -14.06 -1.21 -21.94
C PHE A 101 -14.56 -2.58 -21.47
N PRO A 102 -14.21 -3.68 -22.16
CA PRO A 102 -14.56 -5.03 -21.72
C PRO A 102 -13.98 -5.35 -20.33
N VAL A 103 -14.80 -5.96 -19.47
CA VAL A 103 -14.44 -6.45 -18.12
C VAL A 103 -13.90 -7.88 -18.18
N ASP A 104 -13.48 -8.36 -19.35
CA ASP A 104 -12.97 -9.73 -19.53
C ASP A 104 -11.74 -10.02 -18.67
N THR A 105 -11.00 -8.99 -18.28
CA THR A 105 -9.90 -9.06 -17.32
C THR A 105 -10.15 -8.13 -16.14
N HIS A 106 -10.45 -8.73 -14.99
CA HIS A 106 -10.53 -8.03 -13.70
C HIS A 106 -9.17 -7.49 -13.27
N ILE A 107 -9.18 -6.38 -12.52
CA ILE A 107 -7.97 -5.82 -11.93
C ILE A 107 -7.48 -6.76 -10.84
N THR A 108 -6.26 -7.26 -11.01
CA THR A 108 -5.63 -8.12 -10.01
C THR A 108 -4.98 -7.29 -8.91
N ILE A 109 -4.96 -7.80 -7.67
CA ILE A 109 -4.24 -7.15 -6.58
C ILE A 109 -3.23 -8.14 -6.01
N ILE A 110 -1.98 -7.69 -5.94
CA ILE A 110 -0.90 -8.41 -5.26
C ILE A 110 -0.37 -7.57 -4.11
N ALA A 111 0.11 -8.22 -3.05
CA ALA A 111 0.71 -7.53 -1.92
C ALA A 111 2.00 -8.21 -1.46
N GLN A 112 3.01 -7.40 -1.14
CA GLN A 112 4.25 -7.85 -0.54
C GLN A 112 4.53 -7.02 0.72
N ASP A 113 4.66 -7.71 1.85
CA ASP A 113 5.11 -7.13 3.11
C ASP A 113 5.82 -8.23 3.91
N PRO A 114 7.06 -8.00 4.38
CA PRO A 114 7.78 -8.98 5.21
C PRO A 114 7.07 -9.33 6.52
N ALA A 115 6.11 -8.52 6.97
CA ALA A 115 5.34 -8.79 8.17
C ALA A 115 4.15 -9.75 7.93
N TYR A 116 3.78 -10.03 6.68
CA TYR A 116 2.64 -10.92 6.41
C TYR A 116 2.94 -12.36 6.80
N ASN A 117 1.92 -13.03 7.33
CA ASN A 117 1.94 -14.46 7.60
C ASN A 117 0.74 -15.19 6.97
N GLU A 118 0.59 -16.48 7.26
CA GLU A 118 -0.45 -17.32 6.66
C GLU A 118 -1.87 -16.86 7.00
N LEU A 119 -2.10 -16.28 8.18
CA LEU A 119 -3.42 -15.75 8.50
C LEU A 119 -3.70 -14.46 7.71
N ASP A 120 -2.69 -13.60 7.51
CA ASP A 120 -2.81 -12.45 6.62
C ASP A 120 -3.13 -12.91 5.20
N ARG A 121 -2.39 -13.89 4.66
CA ARG A 121 -2.66 -14.52 3.35
C ARG A 121 -4.11 -14.97 3.22
N LEU A 122 -4.58 -15.73 4.21
CA LEU A 122 -5.94 -16.26 4.22
C LEU A 122 -6.98 -15.14 4.21
N ILE A 123 -6.88 -14.18 5.13
CA ILE A 123 -7.90 -13.14 5.29
C ILE A 123 -7.87 -12.14 4.13
N LEU A 124 -6.70 -11.80 3.61
CA LEU A 124 -6.56 -10.91 2.45
C LEU A 124 -7.12 -11.53 1.16
N SER A 125 -7.10 -12.86 1.05
CA SER A 125 -7.73 -13.58 -0.08
C SER A 125 -9.26 -13.55 -0.05
N GLU A 126 -9.86 -13.21 1.10
CA GLU A 126 -11.32 -13.19 1.29
C GLU A 126 -11.94 -11.80 1.12
N LEU A 127 -11.12 -10.80 0.80
CA LEU A 127 -11.60 -9.45 0.53
C LEU A 127 -12.51 -9.40 -0.70
N PRO A 128 -13.38 -8.38 -0.83
CA PRO A 128 -14.29 -8.24 -1.97
C PRO A 128 -13.58 -8.29 -3.33
N VAL A 129 -12.36 -7.76 -3.40
CA VAL A 129 -11.38 -8.09 -4.45
C VAL A 129 -10.21 -8.78 -3.75
N PRO A 130 -9.98 -10.08 -4.00
CA PRO A 130 -8.94 -10.83 -3.33
C PRO A 130 -7.55 -10.22 -3.54
N ILE A 131 -6.77 -10.15 -2.46
CA ILE A 131 -5.38 -9.72 -2.51
C ILE A 131 -4.49 -10.95 -2.42
N LYS A 132 -3.71 -11.20 -3.47
CA LYS A 132 -2.72 -12.27 -3.50
C LYS A 132 -1.43 -11.80 -2.83
N VAL A 133 -1.16 -12.29 -1.62
CA VAL A 133 0.14 -12.03 -0.99
C VAL A 133 1.23 -12.83 -1.72
N VAL A 134 2.37 -12.19 -1.97
CA VAL A 134 3.54 -12.78 -2.64
C VAL A 134 4.79 -12.61 -1.78
N SER A 135 5.84 -13.35 -2.09
CA SER A 135 7.14 -13.23 -1.42
C SER A 135 7.94 -12.05 -1.99
N ASP A 136 9.08 -11.75 -1.37
CA ASP A 136 10.09 -10.88 -1.96
C ASP A 136 10.98 -11.70 -2.91
N PRO A 137 11.25 -11.24 -4.15
CA PRO A 137 10.92 -9.92 -4.74
C PRO A 137 9.70 -9.88 -5.67
N GLU A 138 8.82 -10.89 -5.63
CA GLU A 138 7.75 -11.04 -6.62
C GLU A 138 6.78 -9.85 -6.72
N GLY A 139 6.57 -9.11 -5.63
CA GLY A 139 5.75 -7.89 -5.63
C GLY A 139 6.36 -6.81 -6.52
N PHE A 140 7.67 -6.58 -6.41
CA PHE A 140 8.37 -5.60 -7.25
C PHE A 140 8.44 -6.04 -8.72
N LEU A 141 8.68 -7.33 -8.98
CA LEU A 141 8.78 -7.87 -10.34
C LEU A 141 7.46 -7.82 -11.12
N ALA A 142 6.33 -7.69 -10.43
CA ALA A 142 5.02 -7.59 -11.06
C ALA A 142 4.62 -6.15 -11.41
N ILE A 143 5.43 -5.15 -11.05
CA ILE A 143 5.24 -3.75 -11.45
C ILE A 143 5.52 -3.62 -12.96
N ASN A 144 4.57 -3.03 -13.69
CA ASN A 144 4.66 -2.78 -15.12
C ASN A 144 3.93 -1.47 -15.49
N GLU A 145 3.94 -1.10 -16.77
CA GLU A 145 3.32 0.14 -17.27
C GLU A 145 1.82 0.27 -16.97
N SER A 146 1.10 -0.84 -16.78
CA SER A 146 -0.33 -0.90 -16.45
C SER A 146 -0.59 -1.07 -14.94
N SER A 147 0.45 -0.93 -14.11
CA SER A 147 0.31 -1.06 -12.66
C SER A 147 -0.08 0.25 -11.99
N LEU A 148 -0.91 0.14 -10.95
CA LEU A 148 -0.97 1.13 -9.87
C LEU A 148 -0.15 0.59 -8.70
N VAL A 149 0.87 1.33 -8.27
CA VAL A 149 1.66 0.96 -7.08
C VAL A 149 1.10 1.68 -5.87
N PHE A 150 0.74 0.93 -4.83
CA PHE A 150 0.24 1.44 -3.56
C PHE A 150 1.18 1.10 -2.41
N SER A 151 1.73 2.11 -1.73
CA SER A 151 2.64 1.91 -0.61
C SER A 151 2.45 2.97 0.45
N CYS A 152 2.19 2.55 1.69
CA CYS A 152 1.96 3.46 2.82
C CYS A 152 3.15 3.55 3.76
N TYR A 153 3.67 2.43 4.26
CA TYR A 153 4.74 2.46 5.27
C TYR A 153 5.83 1.42 4.98
N PRO A 154 6.49 1.50 3.82
CA PRO A 154 7.51 0.53 3.49
C PRO A 154 8.74 0.69 4.36
N THR A 155 9.37 -0.43 4.70
CA THR A 155 10.69 -0.49 5.35
C THR A 155 11.84 -0.53 4.34
N VAL A 156 11.53 -0.33 3.05
CA VAL A 156 12.45 -0.41 1.90
C VAL A 156 12.27 0.80 0.97
N PRO A 157 13.26 1.14 0.11
CA PRO A 157 13.23 2.33 -0.74
C PRO A 157 12.37 2.15 -2.00
N VAL A 158 11.06 2.00 -1.81
CA VAL A 158 10.07 1.76 -2.89
C VAL A 158 10.17 2.78 -4.02
N LYS A 159 10.31 4.07 -3.72
CA LYS A 159 10.43 5.14 -4.73
C LYS A 159 11.65 4.97 -5.62
N GLN A 160 12.78 4.60 -5.03
CA GLN A 160 14.02 4.35 -5.77
C GLN A 160 13.90 3.06 -6.60
N LEU A 161 13.41 1.98 -5.99
CA LEU A 161 13.20 0.71 -6.70
C LEU A 161 12.27 0.86 -7.90
N ILE A 162 11.17 1.61 -7.77
CA ILE A 162 10.28 1.90 -8.89
C ILE A 162 11.01 2.70 -9.97
N ALA A 163 11.81 3.72 -9.60
CA ALA A 163 12.56 4.52 -10.55
C ALA A 163 13.58 3.69 -11.33
N ASP A 164 14.32 2.83 -10.63
CA ASP A 164 15.32 1.93 -11.21
C ASP A 164 14.64 0.94 -12.17
N LEU A 165 13.57 0.26 -11.72
CA LEU A 165 12.79 -0.66 -12.57
C LEU A 165 12.20 0.03 -13.80
N SER A 166 11.72 1.27 -13.65
CA SER A 166 11.18 2.05 -14.77
C SER A 166 12.25 2.43 -15.78
N SER A 167 13.47 2.72 -15.31
CA SER A 167 14.60 3.05 -16.19
C SER A 167 15.10 1.85 -17.00
N GLU A 168 14.92 0.64 -16.47
CA GLU A 168 15.28 -0.62 -17.12
C GLU A 168 14.14 -1.20 -17.98
N ALA A 169 12.90 -0.73 -17.78
CA ALA A 169 11.74 -1.19 -18.52
C ALA A 169 11.83 -0.85 -20.03
N PRO A 170 11.34 -1.73 -20.92
CA PRO A 170 11.22 -1.41 -22.34
C PRO A 170 10.42 -0.13 -22.56
N GLY A 171 11.03 0.90 -23.15
CA GLY A 171 10.38 2.21 -23.34
C GLY A 171 10.55 3.19 -22.17
N GLY A 172 11.23 2.80 -21.09
CA GLY A 172 11.58 3.68 -19.97
C GLY A 172 10.37 4.18 -19.16
N LYS A 173 9.21 3.52 -19.30
CA LYS A 173 7.97 3.93 -18.67
C LYS A 173 7.80 3.21 -17.34
N GLY A 174 7.43 3.99 -16.33
CA GLY A 174 7.05 3.47 -15.03
C GLY A 174 5.57 3.05 -14.97
N PRO A 175 5.11 2.64 -13.78
CA PRO A 175 3.72 2.28 -13.55
C PRO A 175 2.76 3.42 -13.87
N ALA A 176 1.58 3.12 -14.40
CA ALA A 176 0.55 4.09 -14.76
C ALA A 176 0.13 5.04 -13.62
N ALA A 177 0.17 4.57 -12.37
CA ALA A 177 -0.20 5.38 -11.21
C ALA A 177 0.60 5.02 -9.95
N LEU A 178 0.82 6.03 -9.11
CA LEU A 178 1.55 5.91 -7.84
C LEU A 178 0.72 6.48 -6.69
N PHE A 179 0.43 5.63 -5.71
CA PHE A 179 -0.19 5.97 -4.44
C PHE A 179 0.84 5.72 -3.34
N LEU A 180 1.69 6.71 -3.06
CA LEU A 180 2.83 6.56 -2.15
C LEU A 180 2.71 7.57 -0.99
N ASP A 181 3.23 7.19 0.18
CA ASP A 181 3.31 8.12 1.31
C ASP A 181 4.20 9.34 1.01
N ARG A 182 3.77 10.48 1.56
CA ARG A 182 4.45 11.76 1.47
C ARG A 182 5.57 11.74 2.50
N ASN A 183 6.82 11.76 2.04
CA ASN A 183 7.94 11.95 2.95
C ASN A 183 7.79 13.33 3.60
N LEU A 184 7.67 13.38 4.93
CA LEU A 184 7.67 14.62 5.71
C LEU A 184 8.99 15.40 5.65
N ILE A 185 10.03 14.85 5.02
CA ILE A 185 11.38 15.43 5.01
C ILE A 185 11.64 16.13 3.67
N GLY A 186 10.97 17.26 3.46
CA GLY A 186 11.26 18.20 2.37
C GLY A 186 12.40 19.18 2.69
N LYS A 187 13.44 18.76 3.43
CA LYS A 187 14.51 19.68 3.90
C LYS A 187 15.96 19.22 3.70
N TYR A 188 16.22 18.00 3.21
CA TYR A 188 17.58 17.65 2.74
C TYR A 188 17.63 17.84 1.23
N HIS A 189 17.55 19.11 0.84
CA HIS A 189 18.02 19.53 -0.47
C HIS A 189 19.53 19.25 -0.54
N ASP A 190 19.96 18.69 -1.67
CA ASP A 190 21.32 18.75 -2.22
C ASP A 190 22.30 17.59 -1.94
N VAL A 191 21.93 16.54 -1.19
CA VAL A 191 22.77 15.33 -1.07
C VAL A 191 21.93 14.06 -1.21
N ILE A 192 21.43 13.82 -2.42
CA ILE A 192 20.57 12.68 -2.73
C ILE A 192 21.44 11.47 -3.14
N ASN A 193 21.29 10.36 -2.39
CA ASN A 193 21.65 8.95 -2.66
C ASN A 193 22.17 8.18 -1.42
N LEU A 194 21.80 8.58 -0.20
CA LEU A 194 22.04 7.79 1.00
C LEU A 194 20.75 7.12 1.47
N VAL A 195 20.58 5.83 1.13
CA VAL A 195 19.65 4.95 1.83
C VAL A 195 20.28 4.58 3.17
N ILE A 196 19.89 5.26 4.24
CA ILE A 196 20.37 4.94 5.59
C ILE A 196 19.42 3.91 6.19
N TYR A 197 19.86 2.65 6.24
CA TYR A 197 19.23 1.60 7.04
C TYR A 197 19.62 1.80 8.52
N ASP A 198 19.07 2.83 9.14
CA ASP A 198 19.31 3.06 10.55
C ASP A 198 18.48 2.05 11.37
N ARG A 199 19.16 1.05 11.95
CA ARG A 199 18.54 0.08 12.86
C ARG A 199 18.13 0.71 14.20
N GLU A 200 18.66 1.90 14.53
CA GLU A 200 18.38 2.62 15.78
C GLU A 200 17.33 3.73 15.60
N HIS A 201 17.26 4.40 14.45
CA HIS A 201 16.22 5.40 14.14
C HIS A 201 14.96 4.78 13.52
N LYS A 202 14.03 4.45 14.41
CA LYS A 202 12.92 3.53 14.15
C LYS A 202 11.92 3.82 13.02
N PHE A 203 11.84 4.94 12.29
CA PHE A 203 10.62 5.13 11.46
C PHE A 203 10.57 5.97 10.18
N ARG A 204 11.61 6.66 9.67
CA ARG A 204 11.35 7.70 8.63
C ARG A 204 12.29 7.83 7.43
N HIS A 205 13.28 6.93 7.28
CA HIS A 205 14.32 7.10 6.25
C HIS A 205 14.29 6.04 5.14
N ALA A 206 13.36 5.10 5.19
CA ALA A 206 13.39 3.94 4.30
C ALA A 206 12.96 4.23 2.86
N ASN A 207 12.24 5.33 2.59
CA ASN A 207 11.67 5.60 1.26
C ASN A 207 11.91 7.04 0.77
N PRO A 208 13.16 7.53 0.68
CA PRO A 208 13.47 8.91 0.32
C PRO A 208 13.05 9.25 -1.12
N GLN A 209 12.96 10.56 -1.43
CA GLN A 209 12.87 11.00 -2.82
C GLN A 209 14.28 11.06 -3.39
N THR A 210 14.53 10.34 -4.48
CA THR A 210 15.82 10.36 -5.20
C THR A 210 15.75 11.21 -6.47
N SER A 211 16.89 11.60 -7.04
CA SER A 211 16.96 12.36 -8.29
C SER A 211 16.34 11.59 -9.45
N GLU A 212 16.56 10.28 -9.47
CA GLU A 212 16.04 9.31 -10.41
C GLU A 212 14.52 9.23 -10.29
N TYR A 213 14.01 9.14 -9.06
CA TYR A 213 12.57 9.18 -8.80
C TYR A 213 11.95 10.51 -9.23
N MET A 214 12.58 11.65 -8.91
CA MET A 214 12.08 12.97 -9.33
C MET A 214 12.07 13.11 -10.85
N ARG A 215 13.11 12.66 -11.54
CA ARG A 215 13.18 12.64 -13.02
C ARG A 215 12.11 11.73 -13.62
N MET A 216 11.88 10.55 -13.04
CA MET A 216 10.80 9.67 -13.46
C MET A 216 9.45 10.40 -13.36
N LEU A 217 9.19 11.11 -12.25
CA LEU A 217 7.94 11.86 -12.06
C LEU A 217 7.73 13.00 -13.08
N GLU A 218 8.78 13.55 -13.68
CA GLU A 218 8.64 14.57 -14.75
C GLU A 218 7.89 14.03 -15.98
N SER A 219 7.91 12.71 -16.19
CA SER A 219 7.15 12.04 -17.26
C SER A 219 5.67 11.82 -16.91
N TYR A 220 5.29 12.01 -15.64
CA TYR A 220 3.93 11.77 -15.16
C TYR A 220 3.11 13.05 -15.27
N THR A 221 1.95 12.95 -15.89
CA THR A 221 0.90 13.96 -15.68
C THR A 221 0.44 13.82 -14.24
N GLN A 222 0.70 14.82 -13.40
CA GLN A 222 0.20 14.79 -12.03
C GLN A 222 -1.34 14.83 -12.02
N VAL A 223 -1.95 13.68 -11.76
CA VAL A 223 -3.41 13.54 -11.72
C VAL A 223 -3.98 13.81 -10.31
N PHE A 224 -3.17 13.57 -9.27
CA PHE A 224 -3.57 13.63 -7.86
C PHE A 224 -2.48 14.25 -6.95
N ASP A 225 -2.90 15.08 -5.99
CA ASP A 225 -2.06 15.56 -4.89
C ASP A 225 -2.77 15.30 -3.57
N GLY A 226 -2.33 14.28 -2.83
CA GLY A 226 -2.92 13.88 -1.55
C GLY A 226 -2.87 14.99 -0.50
N GLY A 227 -1.87 15.87 -0.53
CA GLY A 227 -1.78 16.99 0.39
C GLY A 227 -2.85 18.06 0.13
N ARG A 228 -3.19 18.31 -1.14
CA ARG A 228 -4.28 19.22 -1.50
C ARG A 228 -5.66 18.62 -1.24
N LEU A 229 -5.79 17.30 -1.37
CA LEU A 229 -7.09 16.62 -1.33
C LEU A 229 -7.47 16.14 0.07
N PHE A 230 -6.49 15.80 0.89
CA PHE A 230 -6.71 15.31 2.25
C PHE A 230 -6.03 16.16 3.33
N GLY A 231 -5.46 17.32 2.99
CA GLY A 231 -4.68 18.13 3.94
C GLY A 231 -3.31 17.53 4.28
N GLU A 232 -2.59 18.14 5.23
CA GLU A 232 -1.24 17.67 5.62
C GLU A 232 -1.24 16.33 6.36
N ASP A 233 -2.40 15.85 6.82
CA ASP A 233 -2.45 14.68 7.69
C ASP A 233 -3.68 13.81 7.40
N PHE A 234 -3.56 12.96 6.37
CA PHE A 234 -4.53 11.90 6.05
C PHE A 234 -4.86 11.03 7.28
N SER A 235 -3.91 10.91 8.23
CA SER A 235 -4.08 10.13 9.45
C SER A 235 -5.07 10.75 10.45
N LEU A 236 -5.33 12.07 10.40
CA LEU A 236 -6.32 12.75 11.25
C LEU A 236 -7.77 12.44 10.86
N TYR A 237 -8.02 12.05 9.61
CA TYR A 237 -9.35 11.72 9.11
C TYR A 237 -9.78 10.28 9.42
N MET A 238 -8.87 9.50 10.03
CA MET A 238 -9.16 8.17 10.52
C MET A 238 -9.19 8.23 12.05
N PRO A 239 -10.37 8.17 12.70
CA PRO A 239 -10.38 8.10 14.15
C PRO A 239 -9.54 6.90 14.58
N ALA A 240 -8.61 7.15 15.51
CA ALA A 240 -8.03 6.05 16.25
C ALA A 240 -9.21 5.27 16.85
N PHE A 241 -9.32 3.98 16.54
CA PHE A 241 -10.22 3.07 17.26
C PHE A 241 -9.68 2.91 18.70
N GLY A 242 -9.76 3.99 19.47
CA GLY A 242 -9.27 4.15 20.84
C GLY A 242 -10.41 4.23 21.85
N GLY A 243 -11.61 3.79 21.47
CA GLY A 243 -12.74 3.60 22.37
C GLY A 243 -12.99 2.12 22.65
N MET A 244 -11.99 1.39 23.18
CA MET A 244 -12.32 0.16 23.89
C MET A 244 -13.01 0.58 25.19
N HIS A 245 -14.34 0.57 25.18
CA HIS A 245 -15.10 0.42 26.41
C HIS A 245 -14.53 -0.78 27.17
N HIS A 246 -14.19 -0.54 28.43
CA HIS A 246 -13.75 -1.52 29.41
C HIS A 246 -14.58 -2.80 29.26
N ILE A 247 -14.00 -3.88 28.75
CA ILE A 247 -14.61 -5.22 28.81
C ILE A 247 -14.23 -5.76 30.18
N PRO A 248 -15.17 -5.92 31.13
CA PRO A 248 -14.86 -6.48 32.44
C PRO A 248 -14.63 -7.99 32.28
N GLY A 249 -13.50 -8.49 32.78
CA GLY A 249 -13.24 -9.94 32.82
C GLY A 249 -11.79 -10.42 32.64
N TYR A 250 -10.78 -9.58 32.83
CA TYR A 250 -9.39 -10.03 32.96
C TYR A 250 -8.77 -9.42 34.21
N GLU A 251 -8.81 -10.19 35.31
CA GLU A 251 -7.78 -10.18 36.36
C GLU A 251 -6.81 -11.34 36.08
#